data_AF-A0A3B5PWY4-F1
#
_entry.id   AF-A0A3B5PWY4-F1
#
_cell.length_a   1.000
_cell.length_b   1.000
_cell.length_c   1.000
_cell.angle_alpha   90.00
_cell.angle_beta   90.00
_cell.angle_gamma   90.00
#
_symmetry.space_group_name_H-M   'P 1'
#
loop_
_entity.id
_entity.type
_entity.pdbx_description
1 polymer ?
#
loop_
_entity_poly.entity_id
_entity_poly.type
_entity_poly.pdbx_seq_one_letter_code
_entity_poly.pdbx_strand_id
1 'polypeptide(L)'
;MQNNLEIVISCCVTSYNRMAAIHEAVLTGNLECVQLLVHYGADIHQRDEEGWTPLHMACSDGFPHIARYLLSLGADPELENECGEKPADLIEPENKELLRLFGLAVND
;
A
#
# COMPACT_ATOMS: atom_id res chain seq x y z
N MET A 1 27.93 0.00 -9.41
CA MET A 1 26.63 -0.68 -9.53
C MET A 1 26.29 -1.21 -8.15
N GLN A 2 25.78 -0.35 -7.26
CA GLN A 2 25.29 -0.81 -5.97
C GLN A 2 24.12 -1.75 -6.24
N ASN A 3 24.22 -2.98 -5.74
CA ASN A 3 23.21 -4.00 -5.87
C ASN A 3 21.93 -3.52 -5.18
N ASN A 4 20.91 -3.15 -5.96
CA ASN A 4 19.55 -2.87 -5.47
C ASN A 4 18.94 -4.05 -4.66
N LEU A 5 19.56 -5.23 -4.69
CA LEU A 5 19.21 -6.37 -3.85
C LEU A 5 19.68 -6.22 -2.39
N GLU A 6 20.76 -5.48 -2.10
CA GLU A 6 21.25 -5.30 -0.73
C GLU A 6 20.43 -4.28 0.07
N ILE A 7 19.83 -3.28 -0.58
CA ILE A 7 18.94 -2.33 0.10
C ILE A 7 17.63 -3.02 0.53
N VAL A 8 17.07 -3.90 -0.31
CA VAL A 8 15.80 -4.57 0.04
C VAL A 8 15.97 -5.61 1.15
N ILE A 9 17.13 -6.28 1.23
CA ILE A 9 17.40 -7.26 2.29
C ILE A 9 17.92 -6.58 3.58
N SER A 10 18.53 -5.39 3.48
CA SER A 10 18.98 -4.66 4.68
C SER A 10 17.84 -4.10 5.54
N CYS A 11 16.65 -3.88 4.99
CA CYS A 11 15.46 -3.59 5.82
C CYS A 11 15.05 -4.80 6.69
N CYS A 12 15.51 -6.02 6.38
CA CYS A 12 15.20 -7.22 7.15
C CYS A 12 16.08 -7.45 8.39
N VAL A 13 17.02 -6.56 8.73
CA VAL A 13 17.84 -6.69 9.95
C VAL A 13 17.58 -5.63 11.02
N THR A 14 16.72 -4.64 10.79
CA THR A 14 16.44 -3.56 11.78
C THR A 14 15.04 -3.54 12.39
N SER A 15 14.10 -4.39 11.97
CA SER A 15 12.80 -4.48 12.65
C SER A 15 12.35 -5.92 12.83
N TYR A 16 12.02 -6.26 14.07
CA TYR A 16 11.60 -7.58 14.53
C TYR A 16 10.23 -8.03 13.98
N ASN A 17 9.74 -7.47 12.87
CA ASN A 17 8.44 -7.80 12.29
C ASN A 17 8.43 -7.60 10.76
N ARG A 18 8.31 -8.69 9.99
CA ARG A 18 7.92 -8.65 8.56
C ARG A 18 6.65 -7.82 8.32
N MET A 19 5.83 -7.68 9.37
CA MET A 19 4.53 -7.01 9.38
C MET A 19 4.63 -5.49 9.07
N ALA A 20 5.75 -4.82 9.34
CA ALA A 20 5.89 -3.38 9.11
C ALA A 20 6.49 -3.01 7.73
N ALA A 21 7.09 -3.98 7.02
CA ALA A 21 7.91 -3.69 5.85
C ALA A 21 7.09 -3.30 4.61
N ILE A 22 5.89 -3.86 4.44
CA ILE A 22 5.04 -3.57 3.27
C ILE A 22 4.46 -2.16 3.33
N HIS A 23 4.08 -1.68 4.52
CA HIS A 23 3.65 -0.31 4.76
C HIS A 23 4.73 0.69 4.35
N GLU A 24 5.96 0.50 4.83
CA GLU A 24 7.07 1.38 4.49
C GLU A 24 7.40 1.36 2.99
N ALA A 25 7.32 0.20 2.33
CA ALA A 25 7.48 0.13 0.88
C ALA A 25 6.40 0.92 0.13
N VAL A 26 5.16 0.91 0.61
CA VAL A 26 4.07 1.71 0.03
C VAL A 26 4.33 3.20 0.25
N LEU A 27 4.72 3.63 1.47
CA LEU A 27 5.04 5.03 1.79
C LEU A 27 6.16 5.59 0.90
N THR A 28 7.12 4.75 0.47
CA THR A 28 8.16 5.18 -0.47
C THR A 28 7.68 5.35 -1.92
N GLY A 29 6.44 4.95 -2.24
CA GLY A 29 5.89 4.98 -3.60
C GLY A 29 6.54 3.97 -4.56
N ASN A 30 7.38 3.06 -4.05
CA ASN A 30 8.16 2.13 -4.85
C ASN A 30 7.42 0.80 -5.08
N LEU A 31 6.75 0.69 -6.22
CA LEU A 31 6.02 -0.51 -6.63
C LEU A 31 6.93 -1.76 -6.71
N GLU A 32 8.19 -1.63 -7.12
CA GLU A 32 9.11 -2.76 -7.24
C GLU A 32 9.41 -3.36 -5.87
N CYS A 33 9.56 -2.52 -4.84
CA CYS A 33 9.71 -2.96 -3.46
C CYS A 33 8.45 -3.67 -2.96
N VAL A 34 7.26 -3.13 -3.23
CA VAL A 34 5.98 -3.75 -2.84
C VAL A 34 5.83 -5.12 -3.51
N GLN A 35 6.09 -5.21 -4.82
CA GLN A 35 6.06 -6.47 -5.56
C GLN A 35 7.01 -7.52 -4.98
N LEU A 36 8.23 -7.09 -4.65
CA LEU A 36 9.24 -7.99 -4.10
C LEU A 36 8.84 -8.50 -2.71
N LEU A 37 8.30 -7.64 -1.84
CA LEU A 37 7.80 -8.04 -0.53
C LEU A 37 6.63 -9.02 -0.62
N VAL A 38 5.65 -8.74 -1.49
CA VAL A 38 4.53 -9.67 -1.74
C VAL A 38 5.04 -11.01 -2.27
N HIS A 39 6.02 -10.99 -3.19
CA HIS A 39 6.63 -12.21 -3.70
C HIS A 39 7.28 -13.07 -2.60
N TYR A 40 7.85 -12.44 -1.57
CA TYR A 40 8.40 -13.11 -0.39
C TYR A 40 7.36 -13.45 0.69
N GLY A 41 6.08 -13.28 0.40
CA GLY A 41 4.97 -13.66 1.29
C GLY A 41 4.59 -12.58 2.30
N ALA A 42 4.82 -11.30 2.00
CA ALA A 42 4.20 -10.22 2.77
C ALA A 42 2.67 -10.29 2.62
N ASP A 43 1.96 -10.08 3.72
CA ASP A 43 0.50 -10.06 3.74
C ASP A 43 -0.02 -8.71 3.22
N ILE A 44 -0.82 -8.76 2.15
CA ILE A 44 -1.43 -7.58 1.53
C ILE A 44 -2.56 -6.96 2.37
N HIS A 45 -3.09 -7.71 3.34
CA HIS A 45 -4.09 -7.24 4.31
C HIS A 45 -3.48 -6.95 5.67
N GLN A 46 -2.15 -6.93 5.78
CA GLN A 46 -1.46 -6.64 7.03
C GLN A 46 -1.92 -5.30 7.58
N ARG A 47 -2.36 -5.28 8.84
CA ARG A 47 -2.79 -4.07 9.53
C ARG A 47 -1.64 -3.56 10.40
N ASP A 48 -1.42 -2.25 10.39
CA ASP A 48 -0.51 -1.59 11.33
C ASP A 48 -1.20 -1.31 12.68
N GLU A 49 -0.55 -0.52 13.54
CA GLU A 49 -1.06 -0.17 14.88
C GLU A 49 -2.34 0.68 14.84
N GLU A 50 -2.63 1.36 13.72
CA GLU A 50 -3.85 2.15 13.51
C GLU A 50 -4.88 1.38 12.66
N GLY A 51 -4.60 0.10 12.40
CA GLY A 51 -5.46 -0.77 11.61
C GLY A 51 -5.37 -0.52 10.11
N TRP A 52 -4.43 0.26 9.61
CA TRP A 52 -4.27 0.57 8.19
C TRP A 52 -3.66 -0.62 7.45
N THR A 53 -4.22 -0.90 6.28
CA THR A 53 -3.65 -1.87 5.32
C THR A 53 -2.72 -1.17 4.33
N PRO A 54 -1.85 -1.90 3.60
CA PRO A 54 -1.12 -1.36 2.46
C PRO A 54 -1.99 -0.56 1.47
N LEU A 55 -3.23 -1.01 1.27
CA LEU A 55 -4.19 -0.30 0.41
C LEU A 55 -4.65 1.06 0.99
N HIS A 56 -4.79 1.21 2.31
CA HIS A 56 -5.11 2.50 2.95
C HIS A 56 -3.99 3.50 2.68
N MET A 57 -2.73 3.11 2.93
CA MET A 57 -1.57 3.96 2.67
C MET A 57 -1.46 4.34 1.20
N ALA A 58 -1.64 3.39 0.27
CA ALA A 58 -1.58 3.69 -1.16
C ALA A 58 -2.67 4.69 -1.61
N CYS A 59 -3.84 4.67 -0.96
CA CYS A 59 -4.92 5.61 -1.24
C CYS A 59 -4.67 6.99 -0.63
N SER A 60 -4.24 7.03 0.64
CA SER A 60 -3.90 8.25 1.37
C SER A 60 -2.73 9.02 0.74
N ASP A 61 -1.67 8.31 0.34
CA ASP A 61 -0.48 8.94 -0.25
C ASP A 61 -0.61 9.18 -1.76
N GLY A 62 -1.73 8.74 -2.36
CA GLY A 62 -2.02 9.01 -3.75
C GLY A 62 -1.20 8.18 -4.75
N PHE A 63 -0.93 6.91 -4.48
CA PHE A 63 -0.18 5.99 -5.34
C PHE A 63 -1.10 5.03 -6.13
N PRO A 64 -1.74 5.47 -7.23
CA PRO A 64 -2.69 4.66 -7.99
C PRO A 64 -2.08 3.38 -8.59
N HIS A 65 -0.80 3.41 -8.95
CA HIS A 65 -0.07 2.26 -9.48
C HIS A 65 0.10 1.16 -8.43
N ILE A 66 0.31 1.53 -7.16
CA ILE A 66 0.41 0.59 -6.05
C ILE A 66 -0.98 0.08 -5.66
N ALA A 67 -1.96 0.97 -5.52
CA ALA A 67 -3.34 0.60 -5.21
C ALA A 67 -3.90 -0.40 -6.24
N ARG A 68 -3.69 -0.13 -7.53
CA ARG A 68 -4.07 -1.04 -8.63
C ARG A 68 -3.39 -2.40 -8.52
N TYR A 69 -2.11 -2.43 -8.16
CA TYR A 69 -1.39 -3.68 -7.97
C TYR A 69 -1.97 -4.47 -6.79
N LEU A 70 -2.16 -3.84 -5.63
CA LEU A 70 -2.76 -4.47 -4.46
C LEU A 70 -4.17 -5.01 -4.74
N LEU A 71 -5.04 -4.24 -5.41
CA LEU A 71 -6.36 -4.71 -5.83
C LEU A 71 -6.28 -5.89 -6.80
N SER A 72 -5.29 -5.91 -7.71
CA SER A 72 -5.10 -7.04 -8.62
C SER A 72 -4.70 -8.35 -7.91
N LEU A 73 -4.15 -8.24 -6.71
CA LEU A 73 -3.81 -9.37 -5.84
C LEU A 73 -4.99 -9.81 -4.95
N GLY A 74 -6.11 -9.09 -5.00
CA GLY A 74 -7.28 -9.35 -4.16
C GLY A 74 -7.27 -8.60 -2.82
N ALA A 75 -6.52 -7.50 -2.70
CA ALA A 75 -6.65 -6.61 -1.54
C ALA A 75 -8.10 -6.14 -1.41
N ASP A 76 -8.60 -6.12 -0.18
CA ASP A 76 -10.00 -5.83 0.11
C ASP A 76 -10.18 -4.32 0.35
N PRO A 77 -10.88 -3.60 -0.55
CA PRO A 77 -11.13 -2.17 -0.43
C PRO A 77 -12.19 -1.81 0.62
N GLU A 78 -12.86 -2.79 1.23
CA GLU A 78 -13.91 -2.56 2.22
C GLU A 78 -13.40 -2.68 3.67
N LEU A 79 -12.13 -3.03 3.87
CA LEU A 79 -11.53 -3.08 5.20
C LEU A 79 -11.46 -1.68 5.79
N GLU A 80 -12.01 -1.50 6.98
CA GLU A 80 -11.95 -0.23 7.71
C GLU A 80 -10.75 -0.21 8.66
N ASN A 81 -10.04 0.92 8.75
CA ASN A 81 -9.01 1.17 9.77
C ASN A 81 -9.64 1.33 11.18
N GLU A 82 -8.84 1.63 12.21
CA GLU A 82 -9.38 1.85 13.57
C GLU A 82 -10.30 3.08 13.68
N CYS A 83 -10.20 4.03 12.75
CA CYS A 83 -11.07 5.20 12.64
C CYS A 83 -12.42 4.90 11.94
N GLY A 84 -12.60 3.69 11.38
CA GLY A 84 -13.78 3.33 10.60
C GLY A 84 -13.75 3.83 9.15
N GLU A 85 -12.58 4.22 8.64
CA GLU A 85 -12.38 4.72 7.29
C GLU A 85 -11.94 3.58 6.37
N LYS A 86 -12.52 3.49 5.17
CA LYS A 86 -12.07 2.57 4.13
C LYS A 86 -10.95 3.21 3.33
N PRO A 87 -10.12 2.43 2.59
CA PRO A 87 -9.11 2.98 1.69
C PRO A 87 -9.67 4.02 0.72
N ALA A 88 -10.89 3.79 0.22
CA ALA A 88 -11.57 4.69 -0.70
C ALA A 88 -11.92 6.05 -0.08
N ASP A 89 -12.19 6.10 1.24
CA ASP A 89 -12.54 7.32 1.96
C ASP A 89 -11.32 8.24 2.17
N LEU A 90 -10.11 7.67 2.13
CA LEU A 90 -8.84 8.38 2.29
C LEU A 90 -8.31 8.98 0.98
N ILE A 91 -8.97 8.73 -0.16
CA ILE A 91 -8.50 9.22 -1.47
C ILE A 91 -8.68 10.74 -1.55
N GLU A 92 -7.57 11.45 -1.77
CA GLU A 92 -7.62 12.89 -2.04
C GLU A 92 -8.46 13.19 -3.30
N PRO A 93 -9.36 14.19 -3.27
CA PRO A 93 -10.24 14.52 -4.38
C PRO A 93 -9.48 14.95 -5.66
N GLU A 94 -8.24 15.40 -5.53
CA GLU A 94 -7.35 15.73 -6.63
C GLU A 94 -6.88 14.47 -7.39
N ASN A 95 -6.86 13.30 -6.74
CA ASN A 95 -6.34 12.06 -7.32
C ASN A 95 -7.40 11.37 -8.20
N LYS A 96 -7.64 11.95 -9.37
CA LYS A 96 -8.59 11.44 -10.36
C LYS A 96 -8.32 9.98 -10.78
N GLU A 97 -7.06 9.52 -10.74
CA GLU A 97 -6.73 8.14 -11.12
C GLU A 97 -7.21 7.15 -10.06
N LEU A 98 -6.97 7.42 -8.78
CA LEU A 98 -7.50 6.60 -7.68
C LEU A 98 -9.03 6.66 -7.62
N LEU A 99 -9.64 7.84 -7.75
CA LEU A 99 -11.10 7.96 -7.78
C LEU A 99 -11.71 7.09 -8.90
N ARG A 100 -11.12 7.10 -10.10
CA ARG A 100 -11.55 6.24 -11.22
C ARG A 100 -11.36 4.75 -10.92
N LEU A 101 -10.26 4.39 -10.24
CA LEU A 101 -9.96 3.01 -9.88
C LEU A 101 -11.03 2.42 -8.94
N PHE A 102 -11.55 3.24 -8.02
CA PHE A 102 -12.61 2.86 -7.08
C PHE A 102 -14.02 3.14 -7.62
N GLY A 103 -14.17 3.64 -8.85
CA GLY A 103 -15.47 3.96 -9.45
C GLY A 103 -16.18 5.16 -8.79
N LEU A 104 -15.43 6.01 -8.09
CA LEU A 104 -15.95 7.21 -7.44
C LEU A 104 -16.18 8.34 -8.44
N ALA A 105 -17.15 9.20 -8.14
CA ALA A 105 -17.52 10.32 -9.00
C ALA A 105 -16.37 11.33 -9.11
N VAL A 106 -15.81 11.46 -10.32
CA VAL A 106 -14.87 12.53 -10.65
C VAL A 106 -15.68 13.74 -11.09
N ASN A 107 -15.65 14.81 -10.29
CA ASN A 107 -16.22 16.09 -10.70
C ASN A 107 -15.24 16.72 -11.71
N ASP A 108 -15.58 16.63 -13.00
CA ASP A 108 -14.82 17.23 -14.11
C ASP A 108 -15.23 18.69 -14.37
#